data_AF-A0A4P6JMD8-F1
#
_entry.id   AF-A0A4P6JMD8-F1
#
_cell.length_a   1.000
_cell.length_b   1.000
_cell.length_c   1.000
_cell.angle_alpha   90.00
_cell.angle_beta   90.00
_cell.angle_gamma   90.00
#
_symmetry.space_group_name_H-M   'P 1'
#
loop_
_entity.id
_entity.type
_entity.pdbx_description
1 polymer ?
#
loop_
_entity_poly.entity_id
_entity_poly.type
_entity_poly.pdbx_seq_one_letter_code
_entity_poly.pdbx_strand_id
1 'polypeptide(L)'
;MDNTQTHEQVVMLDALNAAMHLANITSSDLLFRRAHELFCLCLTSLQRQDTPVIYSEEQDSYIFSAEIVARERQLYQEETQMNS
;
A
#
# COMPACT_ATOMS: atom_id res chain seq x y z
N MET A 1 -12.51 2.87 17.16
CA MET A 1 -11.99 2.22 15.96
C MET A 1 -10.56 2.72 15.84
N ASP A 2 -9.59 1.84 16.00
CA ASP A 2 -8.18 2.20 16.19
C ASP A 2 -7.57 2.70 14.88
N ASN A 3 -7.24 3.99 14.89
CA ASN A 3 -6.73 4.74 13.75
C ASN A 3 -5.19 4.64 13.73
N THR A 4 -4.69 3.46 13.38
CA THR A 4 -3.25 3.24 13.21
C THR A 4 -3.08 2.26 12.06
N GLN A 5 -2.52 2.72 10.94
CA GLN A 5 -1.86 1.81 10.00
C GLN A 5 -0.91 0.96 10.82
N THR A 6 -1.24 -0.31 10.97
CA THR A 6 -0.46 -1.18 11.83
C THR A 6 0.90 -1.34 11.18
N HIS A 7 1.95 -1.35 12.00
CA HIS A 7 3.31 -1.60 11.50
C HIS A 7 3.37 -2.85 10.60
N GLU A 8 2.55 -3.85 10.93
CA GLU A 8 2.34 -5.06 10.14
C GLU A 8 1.82 -4.79 8.71
N GLN A 9 0.78 -3.96 8.54
CA GLN A 9 0.25 -3.60 7.21
C GLN A 9 1.30 -2.89 6.35
N VAL A 10 2.09 -1.99 6.94
CA VAL A 10 3.16 -1.28 6.22
C VAL A 10 4.24 -2.26 5.77
N VAL A 11 4.70 -3.13 6.66
CA VAL A 11 5.70 -4.16 6.33
C VAL A 11 5.18 -5.11 5.24
N MET A 12 3.90 -5.48 5.29
CA MET A 12 3.29 -6.34 4.28
C MET A 12 3.16 -5.65 2.91
N LEU A 13 2.89 -4.34 2.91
CA LEU A 13 2.86 -3.52 1.68
C LEU A 13 4.26 -3.39 1.07
N ASP A 14 5.28 -3.14 1.88
CA ASP A 14 6.67 -3.06 1.41
C ASP A 14 7.12 -4.39 0.79
N ALA A 15 6.77 -5.51 1.44
CA ALA A 15 7.05 -6.85 0.91
C ALA A 15 6.31 -7.12 -0.41
N LEU A 16 5.06 -6.68 -0.53
CA LEU A 16 4.26 -6.78 -1.75
C LEU A 16 4.92 -6.02 -2.91
N ASN A 17 5.32 -4.77 -2.67
CA ASN A 17 5.97 -3.92 -3.68
C ASN A 17 7.34 -4.49 -4.08
N ALA A 18 8.14 -4.95 -3.12
CA ALA A 18 9.42 -5.59 -3.39
C ALA A 18 9.27 -6.88 -4.23
N ALA A 19 8.26 -7.70 -3.92
CA ALA A 19 7.96 -8.91 -4.68
C ALA A 19 7.54 -8.59 -6.12
N MET A 20 6.70 -7.58 -6.32
CA MET A 20 6.30 -7.11 -7.65
C MET A 20 7.50 -6.60 -8.45
N HIS A 21 8.34 -5.76 -7.83
CA HIS A 21 9.55 -5.24 -8.48
C HIS A 21 10.49 -6.37 -8.89
N LEU A 22 10.74 -7.34 -8.01
CA LEU A 22 11.57 -8.50 -8.31
C LEU A 22 11.01 -9.32 -9.49
N ALA A 23 9.70 -9.55 -9.52
CA ALA A 23 9.03 -10.26 -10.62
C ALA A 23 9.22 -9.51 -11.95
N ASN A 24 9.18 -8.18 -11.94
CA ASN A 24 9.30 -7.36 -13.15
C ASN A 24 10.72 -7.27 -13.71
N ILE A 25 11.75 -7.38 -12.85
CA ILE A 25 13.16 -7.21 -13.29
C ILE A 25 13.89 -8.55 -13.54
N THR A 26 13.36 -9.67 -13.06
CA THR A 26 14.06 -10.95 -13.15
C THR A 26 13.83 -11.65 -14.49
N SER A 27 14.89 -12.26 -15.03
CA SER A 27 14.83 -13.13 -16.22
C SER A 27 14.77 -14.62 -15.87
N SER A 28 14.80 -14.97 -14.58
CA SER A 28 14.73 -16.36 -14.11
C SER A 28 13.30 -16.77 -13.84
N ASP A 29 12.80 -17.78 -14.55
CA ASP A 29 11.46 -18.35 -14.35
C ASP A 29 11.21 -18.78 -12.90
N LEU A 30 12.23 -19.31 -12.23
CA LEU A 30 12.11 -19.73 -10.84
C LEU A 30 11.94 -18.51 -9.92
N LEU A 31 12.74 -17.47 -10.11
CA LEU A 31 12.65 -16.25 -9.31
C LEU A 31 11.33 -15.51 -9.57
N PHE A 32 10.88 -15.47 -10.82
CA PHE A 32 9.59 -14.90 -11.20
C PHE A 32 8.45 -15.60 -10.45
N ARG A 33 8.39 -16.94 -10.49
CA ARG A 33 7.34 -17.70 -9.79
C ARG A 33 7.36 -17.47 -8.28
N ARG A 34 8.55 -17.44 -7.66
CA ARG A 34 8.68 -17.18 -6.23
C ARG A 34 8.28 -15.76 -5.84
N ALA A 35 8.67 -14.78 -6.64
CA ALA A 35 8.26 -13.39 -6.43
C ALA A 35 6.74 -13.24 -6.57
N HIS A 36 6.14 -13.88 -7.57
CA HIS A 36 4.69 -13.89 -7.76
C HIS A 36 3.94 -14.59 -6.61
N GLU A 37 4.45 -15.73 -6.10
CA GLU A 37 3.89 -16.39 -4.91
C GLU A 37 3.90 -15.45 -3.69
N LEU A 38 5.03 -14.77 -3.44
CA LEU A 38 5.15 -13.81 -2.34
C LEU A 38 4.20 -12.62 -2.50
N PHE A 39 4.08 -12.09 -3.72
CA PHE A 39 3.11 -11.02 -4.03
C PHE A 39 1.69 -11.44 -3.67
N CYS A 40 1.25 -12.62 -4.13
CA CYS A 40 -0.09 -13.12 -3.83
C CYS A 40 -0.33 -13.35 -2.34
N LEU A 41 0.68 -13.85 -1.61
CA LEU A 41 0.57 -14.06 -0.16
C LEU A 41 0.42 -12.75 0.60
N CYS A 42 1.23 -11.73 0.28
CA CYS A 42 1.14 -10.42 0.91
C CYS A 42 -0.21 -9.76 0.61
N LEU A 43 -0.66 -9.81 -0.65
CA LEU A 43 -1.94 -9.25 -1.06
C LEU A 43 -3.10 -9.92 -0.34
N THR A 44 -3.09 -11.26 -0.27
CA THR A 44 -4.12 -12.04 0.44
C THR A 44 -4.14 -11.70 1.93
N SER A 45 -2.96 -11.51 2.55
CA SER A 45 -2.88 -11.15 3.96
C SER A 45 -3.49 -9.77 4.22
N LEU A 46 -3.17 -8.78 3.39
CA LEU A 46 -3.75 -7.42 3.49
C LEU A 46 -5.27 -7.45 3.27
N GLN A 47 -5.75 -8.21 2.29
CA GLN A 47 -7.19 -8.36 2.02
C GLN A 47 -7.95 -9.02 3.17
N ARG A 48 -7.35 -10.01 3.85
CA ARG A 48 -7.96 -10.65 5.04
C ARG A 48 -8.05 -9.72 6.25
N GLN A 49 -7.22 -8.69 6.28
CA GLN A 49 -7.25 -7.64 7.30
C GLN A 49 -8.14 -6.46 6.87
N ASP A 50 -9.01 -6.64 5.87
CA ASP A 50 -9.85 -5.61 5.26
C ASP A 50 -9.06 -4.34 4.87
N THR A 51 -7.78 -4.52 4.49
CA THR A 51 -6.90 -3.41 4.15
C THR A 51 -7.02 -3.12 2.65
N PRO A 52 -7.53 -1.93 2.26
CA PRO A 52 -7.70 -1.59 0.85
C PRO A 52 -6.35 -1.25 0.22
N VAL A 53 -5.86 -2.13 -0.64
CA VAL A 53 -4.66 -1.94 -1.43
C VAL A 53 -5.05 -1.42 -2.81
N ILE A 54 -4.48 -0.29 -3.23
CA ILE A 54 -4.65 0.28 -4.55
C ILE A 54 -3.34 0.12 -5.30
N TYR A 55 -3.43 -0.39 -6.53
CA TYR A 55 -2.29 -0.53 -7.43
C TYR A 55 -2.17 0.70 -8.32
N SER A 56 -0.97 1.25 -8.44
CA SER A 56 -0.59 2.24 -9.45
C SER A 56 0.53 1.68 -10.32
N GLU A 57 0.35 1.75 -11.64
CA GLU A 57 1.41 1.40 -12.59
C GLU A 57 2.64 2.32 -12.47
N GLU A 58 2.46 3.54 -11.95
CA GLU A 58 3.52 4.54 -11.86
C GLU A 58 4.18 4.61 -10.48
N GLN A 59 3.52 4.15 -9.40
CA GLN A 59 3.90 4.45 -8.02
C GLN A 59 3.84 3.24 -7.08
N ASP A 60 3.91 2.03 -7.62
CA ASP A 60 3.70 0.77 -6.89
C ASP A 60 2.33 0.72 -6.19
N SER A 61 2.14 -0.24 -5.28
CA SER A 61 0.90 -0.36 -4.51
C SER A 61 0.93 0.50 -3.25
N TYR A 62 -0.22 1.03 -2.86
CA TYR A 62 -0.40 1.82 -1.64
C TYR A 62 -1.69 1.44 -0.90
N ILE A 63 -1.73 1.70 0.40
CA ILE A 63 -2.92 1.48 1.23
C ILE A 63 -3.71 2.78 1.31
N PHE A 64 -5.01 2.70 1.02
CA PHE A 64 -5.89 3.85 1.17
C PHE A 64 -6.41 3.95 2.61
N SER A 65 -6.26 5.12 3.24
CA SER A 65 -6.92 5.43 4.51
C SER A 65 -7.87 6.63 4.34
N ALA A 66 -9.16 6.36 4.47
CA ALA A 66 -10.20 7.40 4.41
C ALA A 66 -10.01 8.47 5.49
N GLU A 67 -9.45 8.09 6.64
CA GLU A 67 -9.16 8.99 7.75
C GLU A 67 -7.99 9.92 7.45
N ILE A 68 -6.93 9.44 6.79
CA ILE A 68 -5.82 10.29 6.33
C ILE A 68 -6.36 11.34 5.35
N VAL A 69 -7.17 10.91 4.38
CA VAL A 69 -7.79 11.84 3.40
C VAL A 69 -8.71 12.85 4.08
N ALA A 70 -9.51 12.42 5.07
CA ALA A 70 -10.38 13.32 5.83
C ALA A 70 -9.56 14.35 6.62
N ARG A 71 -8.46 13.92 7.25
CA ARG A 71 -7.54 14.79 8.00
C ARG A 71 -6.83 15.79 7.08
N GLU A 72 -6.31 15.35 5.94
CA GLU A 72 -5.68 16.27 4.98
C GLU A 72 -6.67 17.31 4.46
N ARG A 73 -7.89 16.90 4.12
CA ARG A 73 -8.94 17.85 3.70
C ARG A 73 -9.25 18.89 4.79
N GLN A 74 -9.24 18.48 6.06
CA GLN A 74 -9.47 19.39 7.17
C GLN A 74 -8.32 20.39 7.34
N LEU A 75 -7.06 19.94 7.25
CA LEU A 75 -5.88 20.81 7.29
C LEU A 75 -5.90 21.84 6.16
N TYR A 76 -6.22 21.41 4.93
CA TYR A 76 -6.36 22.33 3.79
C TYR A 76 -7.45 23.39 4.00
N GLN A 77 -8.58 23.02 4.62
CA GLN A 77 -9.65 23.97 4.92
C GLN A 77 -9.22 25.01 5.98
N GLU A 78 -8.47 24.58 7.00
CA GLU A 78 -7.95 25.46 8.06
C GLU A 78 -6.91 26.46 7.50
N GLU A 79 -6.01 26.01 6.63
CA GLU A 79 -5.02 26.89 5.96
C GLU A 79 -5.68 27.92 5.04
N THR A 80 -6.75 27.54 4.35
CA THR A 80 -7.48 28.44 3.46
C THR A 80 -8.23 29.53 4.24
N GLN A 81 -8.75 29.20 5.44
CA GLN A 81 -9.42 30.15 6.32
C GLN A 81 -8.47 31.09 7.06
N MET A 82 -7.25 30.65 7.38
CA MET A 82 -6.23 31.50 8.02
C MET A 82 -5.59 32.52 7.06
N ASN A 83 -5.61 32.24 5.75
CA ASN A 83 -5.05 33.11 4.71
C ASN A 83 -6.08 34.00 4.00
N SER A 84 -7.33 34.03 4.51
CA SER A 84 -8.43 34.88 4.04
C SER A 84 -8.73 35.99 5.05
#